data_AF-A0A815X155-F1
#
_entry.id   AF-A0A815X155-F1
#
_cell.length_a   1.000
_cell.length_b   1.000
_cell.length_c   1.000
_cell.angle_alpha   90.00
_cell.angle_beta   90.00
_cell.angle_gamma   90.00
#
_symmetry.space_group_name_H-M   'P 1'
#
loop_
_entity.id
_entity.type
_entity.pdbx_description
1 polymer ?
#
loop_
_entity_poly.entity_id
_entity_poly.type
_entity_poly.pdbx_seq_one_letter_code
_entity_poly.pdbx_strand_id
1 'polypeptide(L)'
;MKPQVVLDYNEGRIGTDLSDQLSSYYTCLRRSIKWYRKVAFELVFGTALVNSYLIYKENYAASKVTILQFRESLVRSLLLGMPFEKMKPGPRQKSIGQTKRKLADHKLKEKEGAGRDV
;
A
#
# COMPACT_ATOMS: atom_id res chain seq x y z
N MET A 1 -0.20 10.99 28.89
CA MET A 1 1.15 10.89 28.30
C MET A 1 1.35 9.46 27.81
N LYS A 2 1.79 9.23 26.56
CA LYS A 2 2.16 7.87 26.12
C LYS A 2 3.62 7.60 26.54
N PRO A 3 3.98 6.39 26.99
CA PRO A 3 5.36 6.06 27.34
C PRO A 3 6.30 6.17 26.13
N GLN A 4 7.55 6.60 26.33
CA GLN A 4 8.54 6.74 25.26
C GLN A 4 8.75 5.42 24.50
N VAL A 5 8.83 4.30 25.22
CA VAL A 5 8.92 2.94 24.64
C VAL A 5 7.77 2.63 23.67
N VAL A 6 6.57 3.17 23.90
CA VAL A 6 5.42 2.97 23.01
C VAL A 6 5.56 3.83 21.75
N LEU A 7 6.18 5.00 21.83
CA LEU A 7 6.45 5.85 20.67
C LEU A 7 7.49 5.19 19.75
N ASP A 8 8.62 4.77 20.32
CA ASP A 8 9.72 4.16 19.58
C ASP A 8 9.29 2.86 18.88
N TYR A 9 8.49 2.03 19.57
CA TYR A 9 7.93 0.80 18.99
C TYR A 9 7.02 1.10 17.79
N ASN A 10 6.16 2.10 17.91
CA ASN A 10 5.23 2.46 16.83
C ASN A 10 5.98 3.02 15.63
N GLU A 11 7.03 3.82 15.84
CA GLU A 11 7.86 4.35 14.76
C GLU A 11 8.54 3.23 13.96
N GLY A 12 9.15 2.25 14.63
CA GLY A 12 9.83 1.14 13.97
C GLY A 12 8.90 0.17 13.24
N ARG A 13 7.65 0.00 13.70
CA ARG A 13 6.71 -0.98 13.15
C ARG A 13 6.07 -0.55 11.82
N ILE A 14 5.89 0.75 11.59
CA ILE A 14 5.09 1.30 10.48
C ILE A 14 5.61 0.87 9.09
N GLY A 15 6.92 0.59 8.95
CA GLY A 15 7.54 0.23 7.68
C GLY A 15 6.92 -1.03 7.04
N THR A 16 6.67 -2.07 7.84
CA THR A 16 6.10 -3.33 7.35
C THR A 16 4.67 -3.13 6.84
N ASP A 17 3.84 -2.43 7.62
CA ASP A 17 2.44 -2.16 7.26
C ASP A 17 2.35 -1.32 5.98
N LEU A 18 3.27 -0.35 5.81
CA LEU A 18 3.34 0.47 4.59
C LEU A 18 3.73 -0.35 3.36
N SER A 19 4.71 -1.25 3.48
CA SER A 19 5.12 -2.14 2.39
C SER A 19 3.98 -3.05 1.94
N ASP A 20 3.28 -3.67 2.90
CA ASP A 20 2.12 -4.52 2.62
C ASP A 20 0.97 -3.74 1.97
N GLN A 21 0.73 -2.51 2.44
CA GLN A 21 -0.24 -1.61 1.84
C GLN A 21 0.13 -1.26 0.39
N LEU A 22 1.39 -0.90 0.10
CA LEU A 22 1.85 -0.57 -1.24
C LEU A 22 1.81 -1.78 -2.20
N SER A 23 2.09 -2.99 -1.70
CA SER A 23 1.99 -4.23 -2.49
C SER A 23 0.52 -4.58 -2.80
N SER A 24 -0.36 -4.48 -1.80
CA SER A 24 -1.77 -4.90 -1.92
C SER A 24 -2.61 -4.04 -2.86
N TYR A 25 -2.32 -2.74 -2.99
CA TYR A 25 -3.12 -1.84 -3.84
C TYR A 25 -3.13 -2.22 -5.33
N TYR A 26 -2.06 -2.85 -5.81
CA TYR A 26 -1.90 -3.19 -7.23
C TYR A 26 -1.37 -4.63 -7.39
N THR A 27 -1.95 -5.59 -6.67
CA THR A 27 -1.52 -6.98 -6.76
C THR A 27 -1.80 -7.60 -8.14
N CYS A 28 -0.80 -8.28 -8.69
CA CYS A 28 -0.91 -9.07 -9.92
C CYS A 28 -1.36 -10.51 -9.65
N LEU A 29 -1.64 -10.85 -8.39
CA LEU A 29 -1.97 -12.22 -8.00
C LEU A 29 -3.30 -12.68 -8.64
N ARG A 30 -3.32 -13.93 -9.11
CA ARG A 30 -4.50 -14.60 -9.69
C ARG A 30 -4.64 -15.98 -9.07
N ARG A 31 -5.88 -16.52 -9.07
CA ARG A 31 -6.11 -17.90 -8.62
C ARG A 31 -5.26 -18.86 -9.48
N SER A 32 -4.46 -19.67 -8.81
CA SER A 32 -3.61 -20.68 -9.45
C SER A 32 -3.59 -21.95 -8.60
N ILE A 33 -3.52 -23.10 -9.28
CA ILE A 33 -3.41 -24.41 -8.62
C ILE A 33 -2.04 -24.57 -7.96
N LYS A 34 -1.00 -24.01 -8.58
CA LYS A 34 0.38 -24.16 -8.13
C LYS A 34 0.77 -23.04 -7.16
N TRP A 35 0.92 -23.36 -5.88
CA TRP A 35 1.17 -22.39 -4.80
C TRP A 35 2.43 -21.54 -5.01
N TYR A 36 3.50 -22.12 -5.58
CA TYR A 36 4.77 -21.42 -5.78
C TYR A 36 4.65 -20.21 -6.71
N ARG A 37 3.66 -20.21 -7.63
CA ARG A 37 3.39 -19.06 -8.50
C ARG A 37 3.01 -17.84 -7.67
N LYS A 38 2.21 -18.02 -6.61
CA LYS A 38 1.84 -16.94 -5.70
C LYS A 38 3.08 -16.31 -5.07
N VAL A 39 4.00 -17.13 -4.57
CA VAL A 39 5.25 -16.66 -3.97
C VAL A 39 6.11 -15.88 -4.97
N ALA A 40 6.27 -16.41 -6.19
CA ALA A 40 7.04 -15.72 -7.24
C ALA A 40 6.43 -14.36 -7.61
N PHE A 41 5.09 -14.27 -7.74
CA PHE A 41 4.42 -13.01 -8.06
C PHE A 41 4.56 -11.98 -6.94
N GLU A 42 4.35 -12.38 -5.68
CA GLU A 42 4.50 -11.48 -4.53
C GLU A 42 5.94 -11.01 -4.36
N LEU A 43 6.93 -11.87 -4.60
CA LEU A 43 8.34 -11.51 -4.53
C LEU A 43 8.72 -10.45 -5.58
N VAL A 44 8.30 -10.65 -6.84
CA VAL A 44 8.68 -9.77 -7.96
C VAL A 44 7.85 -8.50 -7.99
N PHE A 45 6.53 -8.61 -8.00
CA PHE A 45 5.61 -7.49 -8.22
C PHE A 45 5.12 -6.82 -6.92
N GLY A 46 5.29 -7.49 -5.79
CA GLY A 46 5.11 -6.91 -4.46
C GLY A 46 6.42 -6.32 -3.96
N THR A 47 7.31 -7.18 -3.46
CA THR A 47 8.52 -6.76 -2.73
C THR A 47 9.53 -6.02 -3.61
N ALA A 48 10.02 -6.64 -4.69
CA ALA A 48 11.08 -6.04 -5.51
C ALA A 48 10.62 -4.74 -6.20
N LEU A 49 9.37 -4.71 -6.65
CA LEU A 49 8.78 -3.51 -7.25
C LEU A 49 8.65 -2.37 -6.23
N VAL A 50 8.12 -2.63 -5.04
CA VAL A 50 8.01 -1.59 -3.99
C VAL A 50 9.39 -1.08 -3.58
N ASN A 51 10.38 -1.96 -3.43
CA ASN A 51 11.76 -1.58 -3.09
C ASN A 51 12.40 -0.72 -4.18
N SER A 52 12.26 -1.09 -5.46
CA SER A 52 12.79 -0.28 -6.57
C SER A 52 12.10 1.09 -6.67
N TYR A 53 10.81 1.17 -6.35
CA TYR A 53 10.09 2.44 -6.24
C TYR A 53 10.62 3.31 -5.10
N LEU A 54 10.94 2.74 -3.94
CA LEU A 54 11.55 3.45 -2.81
C LEU A 54 12.92 4.02 -3.19
N ILE A 55 13.79 3.20 -3.77
CA ILE A 55 15.11 3.62 -4.28
C ILE A 55 14.96 4.74 -5.31
N TYR A 56 13.99 4.61 -6.23
CA TYR A 56 13.70 5.66 -7.20
C TYR A 56 13.30 6.97 -6.51
N LYS A 57 12.43 6.91 -5.50
CA LYS A 57 12.03 8.11 -4.74
C LYS A 57 13.19 8.78 -4.01
N GLU A 58 14.12 8.00 -3.46
CA GLU A 58 15.30 8.51 -2.78
C GLU A 58 16.24 9.24 -3.75
N ASN A 59 16.46 8.67 -4.95
CA ASN A 59 17.34 9.28 -5.96
C ASN A 59 16.69 10.45 -6.71
N TYR A 60 15.35 10.47 -6.82
CA TYR A 60 14.59 11.47 -7.60
C TYR A 60 13.56 12.21 -6.73
N ALA A 61 13.96 12.65 -5.54
CA ALA A 61 13.07 13.25 -4.52
C ALA A 61 12.25 14.47 -4.99
N ALA A 62 12.72 15.21 -6.01
CA ALA A 62 11.97 16.32 -6.60
C ALA A 62 10.75 15.86 -7.43
N SER A 63 10.70 14.59 -7.82
CA SER A 63 9.68 14.03 -8.69
C SER A 63 8.52 13.45 -7.87
N LYS A 64 7.33 14.05 -7.98
CA LYS A 64 6.09 13.57 -7.32
C LYS A 64 5.46 12.39 -8.07
N VAL A 65 6.23 11.35 -8.33
CA VAL A 65 5.77 10.12 -9.01
C VAL A 65 5.03 9.25 -8.01
N THR A 66 3.81 8.86 -8.36
CA THR A 66 3.05 7.86 -7.59
C THR A 66 3.50 6.44 -7.94
N ILE A 67 3.28 5.48 -7.05
CA ILE A 67 3.60 4.06 -7.33
C ILE A 67 2.88 3.54 -8.59
N LEU A 68 1.68 4.05 -8.89
CA LEU A 68 0.95 3.71 -10.11
C LEU A 68 1.69 4.20 -11.36
N GLN A 69 2.12 5.46 -11.36
CA GLN A 69 2.89 6.02 -12.46
C GLN A 69 4.22 5.28 -12.63
N PHE A 70 4.90 4.97 -11.53
CA PHE A 70 6.11 4.16 -11.59
C PHE A 70 5.86 2.79 -12.25
N ARG A 71 4.79 2.09 -11.86
CA ARG A 71 4.37 0.81 -12.47
C ARG A 71 4.05 0.94 -13.95
N GLU A 72 3.28 1.94 -14.35
CA GLU A 72 2.98 2.21 -15.76
C GLU A 72 4.24 2.47 -16.58
N SER A 73 5.22 3.16 -16.01
CA SER A 73 6.52 3.39 -16.64
C SER A 73 7.27 2.09 -16.85
N LEU A 74 7.32 1.24 -15.82
CA LEU A 74 7.97 -0.07 -15.91
C LEU A 74 7.34 -0.93 -17.01
N VAL A 75 6.00 -0.99 -17.07
CA VAL A 75 5.30 -1.74 -18.11
C VAL A 75 5.62 -1.19 -19.50
N ARG A 76 5.59 0.13 -19.67
CA ARG A 76 5.94 0.79 -20.95
C ARG A 76 7.40 0.53 -21.35
N SER A 77 8.32 0.57 -20.40
CA SER A 77 9.74 0.29 -20.65
C SER A 77 9.95 -1.17 -21.06
N LEU A 78 9.39 -2.12 -20.28
CA LEU A 78 9.58 -3.56 -20.52
C LEU A 78 8.89 -4.07 -21.79
N LEU A 79 7.71 -3.54 -22.12
CA LEU A 79 6.93 -4.03 -23.27
C LEU A 79 7.15 -3.23 -24.55
N LEU A 80 7.42 -1.93 -24.46
CA LEU A 80 7.47 -1.02 -25.62
C LEU A 80 8.87 -0.42 -25.83
N GLY A 81 9.86 -0.74 -24.98
CA GLY A 81 11.22 -0.20 -25.08
C GLY A 81 11.29 1.31 -24.89
N MET A 82 10.25 1.93 -24.31
CA MET A 82 10.20 3.39 -24.19
C MET A 82 11.07 3.87 -23.01
N PRO A 83 11.92 4.91 -23.22
CA PRO A 83 12.73 5.46 -22.15
C PRO A 83 11.86 6.16 -21.09
N PHE A 84 12.28 6.04 -19.84
CA PHE A 84 11.56 6.49 -18.64
C PHE A 84 11.33 8.02 -18.59
N GLU A 85 12.12 8.82 -19.33
CA GLU A 85 12.21 10.28 -19.24
C GLU A 85 10.97 11.05 -19.75
N LYS A 86 9.98 10.40 -20.39
CA LYS A 86 8.81 11.07 -20.98
C LYS A 86 7.50 10.93 -20.19
N MET A 87 7.57 10.59 -18.92
CA MET A 87 6.35 10.52 -18.09
C MET A 87 5.83 11.90 -17.71
N LYS A 88 4.96 12.46 -18.55
CA LYS A 88 3.96 13.41 -18.05
C LYS A 88 3.02 12.60 -17.15
N PRO A 89 2.78 13.03 -15.89
CA PRO A 89 1.78 12.38 -15.05
C PRO A 89 0.46 12.38 -15.83
N GLY A 90 0.00 11.19 -16.25
CA GLY A 90 -1.29 11.06 -16.89
C GLY A 90 -2.36 11.70 -16.00
N PRO A 91 -3.41 12.31 -16.58
CA PRO A 91 -4.47 12.89 -15.77
C PRO A 91 -4.98 11.83 -14.81
N ARG A 92 -4.91 12.11 -13.50
CA ARG A 92 -5.44 11.23 -12.46
C ARG A 92 -6.92 11.04 -12.78
N GLN A 93 -7.34 9.86 -13.26
CA GLN A 93 -8.75 9.54 -13.36
C GLN A 93 -9.32 9.67 -11.94
N LYS A 94 -10.23 10.62 -11.75
CA LYS A 94 -10.99 10.72 -10.50
C LYS A 94 -11.70 9.38 -10.34
N SER A 95 -11.33 8.60 -9.32
CA SER A 95 -12.08 7.39 -9.00
C SER A 95 -13.52 7.81 -8.75
N ILE A 96 -14.42 7.42 -9.65
CA ILE A 96 -15.86 7.44 -9.39
C ILE A 96 -16.08 6.51 -8.20
N GLY A 97 -16.52 7.06 -7.07
CA GLY A 97 -17.00 6.30 -5.93
C GLY A 97 -15.97 5.94 -4.85
N GLN A 98 -15.29 6.92 -4.26
CA GLN A 98 -15.02 6.81 -2.81
C GLN A 98 -16.22 7.40 -2.08
N THR A 99 -17.26 6.57 -1.87
CA THR A 99 -18.26 6.87 -0.85
C THR A 99 -17.49 7.15 0.44
N LYS A 100 -17.58 8.38 0.94
CA LYS A 100 -17.13 8.72 2.29
C LYS A 100 -17.77 7.70 3.22
N ARG A 101 -17.03 6.69 3.66
CA ARG A 101 -17.38 5.98 4.88
C ARG A 101 -17.28 7.06 5.95
N LYS A 102 -18.42 7.65 6.33
CA LYS A 102 -18.51 8.38 7.58
C LYS A 102 -17.92 7.43 8.62
N LEU A 103 -16.78 7.80 9.18
CA LEU A 103 -16.30 7.17 10.39
C LEU A 103 -17.31 7.59 11.46
N ALA A 104 -18.40 6.83 11.56
CA ALA A 104 -19.31 6.97 12.68
C ALA A 104 -18.51 6.52 13.89
N ASP A 105 -18.35 7.41 14.87
CA ASP A 105 -17.82 7.06 16.18
C ASP A 105 -18.71 5.96 16.77
N HIS A 106 -18.31 4.70 16.62
CA HIS A 106 -18.89 3.62 17.38
C HIS A 106 -18.46 3.79 18.83
N LYS A 107 -19.23 4.57 19.59
CA LYS A 107 -19.14 4.54 21.06
C LYS A 107 -19.61 3.15 21.51
N LEU A 108 -18.68 2.38 22.05
CA LEU A 108 -19.00 1.14 22.79
C LEU A 108 -19.93 1.53 23.94
N LYS A 109 -21.17 1.05 23.90
CA LYS A 109 -22.10 1.22 25.01
C LYS A 109 -21.86 0.07 25.98
N GLU A 110 -21.48 0.39 27.20
CA GLU A 110 -21.39 -0.61 28.28
C GLU A 110 -22.77 -1.24 28.47
N LYS A 111 -22.82 -2.58 28.47
CA LYS A 111 -24.02 -3.31 28.90
C LYS A 111 -24.00 -3.33 30.42
N GLU A 112 -25.07 -2.83 31.04
CA GLU A 112 -25.30 -3.09 32.46
C GLU A 112 -25.41 -4.60 32.68
N GLY A 113 -24.55 -5.13 33.55
CA GLY A 113 -24.58 -6.54 33.93
C GLY A 113 -25.87 -6.83 34.69
N ALA A 114 -26.55 -7.92 34.34
CA ALA A 114 -27.67 -8.42 35.13
C ALA A 114 -27.17 -8.70 36.55
N GLY A 115 -27.73 -7.98 37.53
CA GLY A 115 -27.53 -8.28 38.94
C GLY A 115 -27.87 -9.74 39.19
N ARG A 116 -26.96 -10.47 39.82
CA ARG A 116 -27.28 -11.78 40.38
C ARG A 116 -28.08 -11.50 41.65
N ASP A 117 -29.37 -11.79 41.60
CA ASP A 117 -30.22 -11.84 42.79
C ASP A 117 -29.64 -12.90 43.74
N VAL A 118 -29.37 -12.49 44.98
CA VAL A 118 -29.01 -13.36 46.12
C VAL A 118 -30.25 -13.51 46.98
#